data_AF-A0A2P7AWB2-F1
#
_entry.id   AF-A0A2P7AWB2-F1
#
_cell.length_a   1.000
_cell.length_b   1.000
_cell.length_c   1.000
_cell.angle_alpha   90.00
_cell.angle_beta   90.00
_cell.angle_gamma   90.00
#
_symmetry.space_group_name_H-M   'P 1'
#
loop_
_entity.id
_entity.type
_entity.pdbx_description
1 polymer ?
#
loop_
_entity_poly.entity_id
_entity_poly.type
_entity_poly.pdbx_seq_one_letter_code
_entity_poly.pdbx_strand_id
1 'polypeptide(L)'
;MERPEPNSVDEDANWEALANFVEYSGINKDRGERCRLEADVSFRSDRNADERTRVHISFRDDEVSPVRFTEKGDLNPVNVHTEFRLTSSIFTYEDGELHIAGSSPKLGDYRVRITPV
;
A
#
# COMPACT_ATOMS: atom_id res chain seq x y z
N MET A 1 -2.85 12.45 32.97
CA MET A 1 -2.12 12.31 31.70
C MET A 1 -3.14 11.85 30.68
N GLU A 2 -3.61 12.78 29.86
CA GLU A 2 -4.46 12.45 28.71
C GLU A 2 -3.62 11.66 27.72
N ARG A 3 -4.13 10.50 27.27
CA ARG A 3 -3.51 9.77 26.17
C ARG A 3 -3.64 10.65 24.93
N PRO A 4 -2.56 10.88 24.14
CA PRO A 4 -2.73 11.53 22.86
C PRO A 4 -3.77 10.74 22.06
N GLU A 5 -4.79 11.44 21.57
CA GLU A 5 -5.72 10.86 20.60
C GLU A 5 -4.89 10.25 19.47
N PRO A 6 -5.24 9.05 18.95
CA PRO A 6 -4.56 8.56 17.76
C PRO A 6 -4.74 9.65 16.69
N ASN A 7 -3.64 10.19 16.17
CA ASN A 7 -3.67 11.04 14.99
C ASN A 7 -4.60 10.36 13.99
N SER A 8 -5.79 10.93 13.75
CA SER A 8 -6.78 10.30 12.88
C SER A 8 -6.13 10.17 11.51
N VAL A 9 -6.11 8.97 10.96
CA VAL A 9 -5.63 8.78 9.60
C VAL A 9 -6.53 9.58 8.67
N ASP A 10 -5.93 10.42 7.84
CA ASP A 10 -6.64 11.22 6.85
C ASP A 10 -6.89 10.34 5.60
N GLU A 11 -8.11 9.80 5.51
CA GLU A 11 -8.49 8.92 4.42
C GLU A 11 -8.57 9.66 3.08
N ASP A 12 -8.93 10.95 3.07
CA ASP A 12 -9.01 11.76 1.86
C ASP A 12 -7.60 12.00 1.30
N ALA A 13 -6.64 12.34 2.16
CA ALA A 13 -5.23 12.45 1.78
C ALA A 13 -4.66 11.13 1.25
N ASN A 14 -5.03 10.00 1.86
CA ASN A 14 -4.61 8.69 1.37
C ASN A 14 -5.17 8.40 -0.03
N TRP A 15 -6.44 8.73 -0.27
CA TRP A 15 -7.05 8.57 -1.59
C TRP A 15 -6.38 9.45 -2.64
N GLU A 16 -6.07 10.70 -2.29
CA GLU A 16 -5.33 11.62 -3.15
C GLU A 16 -3.95 11.05 -3.51
N ALA A 17 -3.20 10.52 -2.54
CA ALA A 17 -1.90 9.88 -2.80
C ALA A 17 -2.02 8.69 -3.78
N LEU A 18 -3.04 7.84 -3.62
CA LEU A 18 -3.30 6.72 -4.53
C LEU A 18 -3.66 7.20 -5.94
N ALA A 19 -4.49 8.25 -6.05
CA ALA A 19 -4.88 8.82 -7.33
C ALA A 19 -3.66 9.40 -8.06
N ASN A 20 -2.84 10.20 -7.37
CA ASN A 20 -1.61 10.79 -7.90
C ASN A 20 -0.62 9.72 -8.38
N PHE A 21 -0.45 8.65 -7.60
CA PHE A 21 0.40 7.54 -7.98
C PHE A 21 -0.06 6.85 -9.28
N VAL A 22 -1.36 6.55 -9.38
CA VAL A 22 -1.95 5.88 -10.55
C VAL A 22 -1.91 6.77 -11.79
N GLU A 23 -2.19 8.06 -11.64
CA GLU A 23 -2.12 9.04 -12.73
C GLU A 23 -0.69 9.20 -13.24
N TYR A 24 0.28 9.41 -12.35
CA TYR A 24 1.69 9.54 -12.72
C TYR A 24 2.22 8.29 -13.44
N SER A 25 1.84 7.12 -12.96
CA SER A 25 2.26 5.83 -13.54
C SER A 25 1.59 5.55 -14.90
N GLY A 26 0.63 6.37 -15.34
CA GLY A 26 -0.09 6.17 -16.60
C GLY A 26 -0.94 4.89 -16.62
N ILE A 27 -1.34 4.38 -15.45
CA ILE A 27 -2.05 3.11 -15.34
C ILE A 27 -3.55 3.32 -15.58
N ASN A 28 -4.11 2.61 -16.55
CA ASN A 28 -5.54 2.65 -16.81
C ASN A 28 -6.34 1.92 -15.72
N LYS A 29 -7.34 2.60 -15.17
CA LYS A 29 -8.36 1.98 -14.33
C LYS A 29 -9.33 1.17 -15.22
N ASP A 30 -9.66 -0.05 -14.80
CA ASP A 30 -10.68 -0.86 -15.46
C ASP A 30 -12.11 -0.36 -15.13
N ARG A 31 -13.12 -0.94 -15.77
CA ARG A 31 -14.54 -0.56 -15.58
C ARG A 31 -15.03 -0.72 -14.13
N GLY A 32 -14.30 -1.45 -13.29
CA GLY A 32 -14.61 -1.64 -11.88
C GLY A 32 -13.71 -0.82 -10.97
N GLU A 33 -13.08 0.25 -11.47
CA GLU A 33 -12.20 1.16 -10.73
C GLU A 33 -11.01 0.46 -10.07
N ARG A 34 -10.56 -0.63 -10.71
CA ARG A 34 -9.39 -1.39 -10.29
C ARG A 34 -8.28 -1.19 -11.30
N CYS A 35 -7.05 -1.18 -10.80
CA CYS A 35 -5.87 -1.18 -11.65
C CYS A 35 -4.83 -2.14 -11.11
N ARG A 36 -3.94 -2.56 -12.01
CA ARG A 36 -2.87 -3.52 -11.72
C ARG A 36 -1.61 -3.05 -12.42
N LEU A 37 -0.49 -3.14 -11.72
CA LEU A 37 0.83 -2.82 -12.26
C LEU A 37 1.86 -3.85 -11.78
N GLU A 38 2.92 -4.01 -12.57
CA GLU A 38 4.15 -4.59 -12.06
C GLU A 38 4.93 -3.47 -11.36
N ALA A 39 5.47 -3.78 -10.18
CA ALA A 39 6.18 -2.81 -9.35
C ALA A 39 7.32 -3.49 -8.59
N ASP A 40 8.39 -2.74 -8.35
CA ASP A 40 9.39 -3.06 -7.35
C ASP A 40 8.88 -2.59 -5.98
N VAL A 41 8.77 -3.52 -5.03
CA VAL A 41 8.22 -3.30 -3.69
C VAL A 41 9.30 -3.51 -2.64
N SER A 42 9.61 -2.48 -1.86
CA SER A 42 10.48 -2.56 -0.69
C SER A 42 9.64 -2.53 0.59
N PHE A 43 9.60 -3.65 1.33
CA PHE A 43 8.92 -3.77 2.62
C PHE A 43 9.95 -3.78 3.76
N ARG A 44 9.77 -2.91 4.75
CA ARG A 44 10.65 -2.77 5.92
C ARG A 44 9.84 -2.84 7.20
N SER A 45 10.22 -3.75 8.09
CA SER A 45 9.66 -3.98 9.43
C SER A 45 10.69 -4.76 10.27
N ASP A 46 10.26 -5.58 11.23
CA ASP A 46 11.08 -6.65 11.81
C ASP A 46 11.61 -7.63 10.74
N ARG A 47 10.90 -7.73 9.59
CA ARG A 47 11.35 -8.43 8.40
C ARG A 47 11.50 -7.44 7.25
N ASN A 48 12.60 -7.58 6.51
CA ASN A 48 12.92 -6.76 5.35
C ASN A 48 12.83 -7.60 4.08
N ALA A 49 12.20 -7.04 3.06
CA ALA A 49 12.12 -7.65 1.76
C ALA A 49 12.11 -6.62 0.63
N ASP A 50 12.63 -7.04 -0.51
CA ASP A 50 12.58 -6.32 -1.77
C ASP A 50 12.14 -7.32 -2.83
N GLU A 51 11.03 -7.04 -3.51
CA GLU A 51 10.43 -7.96 -4.46
C GLU A 51 9.82 -7.22 -5.65
N ARG A 52 10.04 -7.74 -6.87
CA ARG A 52 9.25 -7.35 -8.03
C ARG A 52 7.98 -8.18 -8.08
N THR A 53 6.83 -7.53 -7.90
CA THR A 53 5.54 -8.22 -7.85
C THR A 53 4.42 -7.40 -8.51
N ARG A 54 3.25 -8.02 -8.64
CA ARG A 54 2.05 -7.36 -9.13
C ARG A 54 1.31 -6.70 -7.98
N VAL A 55 1.15 -5.39 -8.08
CA VAL A 55 0.36 -4.56 -7.17
C VAL A 55 -1.04 -4.35 -7.75
N HIS A 56 -2.04 -4.43 -6.88
CA HIS A 56 -3.44 -4.23 -7.17
C HIS A 56 -3.92 -3.02 -6.38
N ILE A 57 -4.53 -2.06 -7.07
CA ILE A 57 -5.12 -0.86 -6.46
C ILE A 57 -6.60 -0.79 -6.83
N SER A 58 -7.48 -0.63 -5.84
CA SER A 58 -8.93 -0.50 -5.98
C SER A 58 -9.38 0.84 -5.44
N PHE A 59 -10.17 1.59 -6.21
CA PHE A 59 -10.78 2.85 -5.80
C PHE A 59 -12.27 2.70 -5.45
N ARG A 60 -12.74 1.46 -5.28
CA ARG A 60 -14.13 1.21 -4.91
C ARG A 60 -14.36 1.45 -3.42
N ASP A 61 -15.46 2.11 -3.10
CA ASP A 61 -15.88 2.39 -1.72
C ASP A 61 -16.16 1.13 -0.89
N ASP A 62 -16.48 0.00 -1.54
CA ASP A 62 -16.77 -1.28 -0.87
C ASP A 62 -15.52 -2.14 -0.61
N GLU A 63 -14.33 -1.70 -1.03
CA GLU A 63 -13.09 -2.44 -0.86
C GLU A 63 -12.39 -2.06 0.47
N VAL A 64 -12.25 -3.02 1.38
CA VAL A 64 -11.65 -2.78 2.71
C VAL A 64 -10.15 -2.43 2.64
N SER A 65 -9.45 -3.00 1.66
CA SER A 65 -8.01 -2.81 1.46
C SER A 65 -7.76 -2.36 0.02
N PRO A 66 -7.61 -1.06 -0.25
CA PRO A 66 -7.46 -0.57 -1.62
C PRO A 66 -6.16 -1.04 -2.25
N VAL A 67 -5.08 -1.26 -1.48
CA VAL A 67 -3.80 -1.71 -2.01
C VAL A 67 -3.49 -3.13 -1.54
N ARG A 68 -3.17 -3.99 -2.50
CA ARG A 68 -2.75 -5.36 -2.25
C ARG A 68 -1.61 -5.76 -3.17
N PHE A 69 -0.69 -6.58 -2.68
CA PHE A 69 0.24 -7.30 -3.56
C PHE A 69 0.48 -8.72 -3.05
N THR A 70 0.96 -9.58 -3.94
CA THR A 70 1.31 -10.96 -3.58
C THR A 70 2.79 -11.00 -3.24
N GLU A 71 3.14 -11.59 -2.10
CA GLU A 71 4.53 -11.91 -1.79
C GLU A 71 4.90 -13.22 -2.51
N LYS A 72 5.99 -13.25 -3.27
CA LYS A 72 6.61 -14.48 -3.80
C LYS A 72 8.02 -14.64 -3.24
N GLY A 73 8.38 -15.88 -2.91
CA GLY A 73 9.75 -16.24 -2.51
C GLY A 73 9.96 -16.28 -0.99
N ASP A 74 11.11 -15.82 -0.52
CA ASP A 74 11.61 -16.00 0.86
C ASP A 74 10.75 -15.35 1.96
N LEU A 75 9.79 -14.50 1.58
CA LEU A 75 8.84 -13.90 2.51
C LEU A 75 7.72 -14.84 2.94
N ASN A 76 7.33 -15.81 2.09
CA ASN A 76 6.21 -16.69 2.40
C ASN A 76 6.10 -17.93 1.48
N PRO A 77 6.14 -19.16 2.02
CA PRO A 77 5.89 -20.40 1.26
C PRO A 77 4.39 -20.67 1.00
N VAL A 78 3.51 -19.87 1.60
CA VAL A 78 2.06 -19.89 1.39
C VAL A 78 1.73 -18.54 0.78
N ASN A 79 1.19 -18.47 -0.44
CA ASN A 79 0.85 -17.21 -1.12
C ASN A 79 -0.05 -16.34 -0.22
N VAL A 80 0.54 -15.43 0.55
CA VAL A 80 -0.19 -14.45 1.36
C VAL A 80 -0.27 -13.16 0.55
N HIS A 81 -1.45 -12.53 0.58
CA HIS A 81 -1.61 -11.17 0.11
C HIS A 81 -1.25 -10.21 1.23
N THR A 82 -0.30 -9.30 0.96
CA THR A 82 -0.07 -8.15 1.84
C THR A 82 -1.09 -7.08 1.45
N GLU A 83 -1.86 -6.63 2.43
CA GLU A 83 -2.99 -5.72 2.22
C GLU A 83 -2.86 -4.49 3.12
N PHE A 84 -3.17 -3.32 2.59
CA PHE A 84 -3.15 -2.05 3.31
C PHE A 84 -4.53 -1.41 3.29
N ARG A 85 -4.98 -0.97 4.47
CA ARG A 85 -6.26 -0.29 4.66
C ARG A 85 -6.03 1.19 4.85
N LEU A 86 -6.94 2.01 4.36
CA LEU A 86 -6.91 3.47 4.54
C LEU A 86 -7.07 3.88 5.98
N THR A 87 -7.86 3.14 6.74
CA THR A 87 -8.17 3.43 8.14
C THR A 87 -7.02 3.12 9.11
N SER A 88 -5.99 2.40 8.66
CA SER A 88 -4.89 1.93 9.52
C SER A 88 -3.50 2.14 8.93
N SER A 89 -3.40 2.76 7.75
CA SER A 89 -2.13 3.04 7.08
C SER A 89 -2.14 4.45 6.54
N ILE A 90 -0.98 5.08 6.52
CA ILE A 90 -0.74 6.40 5.94
C ILE A 90 -0.11 6.17 4.57
N PHE A 91 -0.72 6.74 3.54
CA PHE A 91 -0.27 6.69 2.17
C PHE A 91 0.26 8.07 1.80
N THR A 92 1.48 8.12 1.27
CA THR A 92 2.05 9.33 0.69
C THR A 92 2.59 9.02 -0.69
N TYR A 93 2.57 10.02 -1.56
CA TYR A 93 3.09 9.92 -2.91
C TYR A 93 4.18 10.98 -3.09
N GLU A 94 5.41 10.54 -3.34
CA GLU A 94 6.60 11.38 -3.42
C GLU A 94 7.52 10.83 -4.51
N ASP A 95 8.08 11.70 -5.35
CA ASP A 95 9.09 11.36 -6.37
C ASP A 95 8.74 10.18 -7.30
N GLY A 96 7.45 9.96 -7.60
CA GLY A 96 7.00 8.86 -8.46
C GLY A 96 6.77 7.54 -7.72
N GLU A 97 6.93 7.52 -6.39
CA GLU A 97 6.83 6.35 -5.54
C GLU A 97 5.61 6.46 -4.61
N LEU A 98 4.93 5.34 -4.39
CA LEU A 98 3.90 5.23 -3.35
C LEU A 98 4.54 4.71 -2.07
N HIS A 99 4.43 5.48 -1.01
CA HIS A 99 4.90 5.12 0.32
C HIS A 99 3.71 4.79 1.20
N ILE A 100 3.80 3.69 1.95
CA ILE A 100 2.78 3.26 2.89
C ILE A 100 3.44 2.99 4.24
N ALA A 101 2.97 3.66 5.28
CA ALA A 101 3.44 3.46 6.64
C ALA A 101 2.28 3.07 7.56
N GLY A 102 2.57 2.32 8.61
CA GLY A 102 1.57 1.95 9.60
C GLY A 102 2.16 1.07 10.68
N SER A 103 1.29 0.51 11.51
CA SER A 103 1.68 -0.47 12.52
C SER A 103 0.72 -1.65 12.50
N SER A 104 1.24 -2.85 12.79
CA SER A 104 0.40 -4.03 12.97
C SER A 104 0.86 -4.86 14.17
N PRO A 105 -0.04 -5.61 14.83
CA PRO A 105 0.34 -6.48 15.94
C PRO A 105 1.38 -7.54 15.60
N LYS A 106 1.52 -7.90 14.30
CA LYS A 106 2.40 -8.97 13.83
C LYS A 106 3.80 -8.49 13.44
N LEU A 107 3.89 -7.28 12.92
CA LEU A 107 5.10 -6.75 12.29
C LEU A 107 5.67 -5.52 13.00
N GLY A 108 4.98 -5.01 14.03
CA GLY A 108 5.29 -3.71 14.61
C GLY A 108 5.05 -2.59 13.60
N ASP A 109 5.87 -1.54 13.70
CA ASP A 109 5.88 -0.45 12.72
C ASP A 109 6.46 -0.95 11.40
N TYR A 110 5.77 -0.63 10.30
CA TYR A 110 6.20 -1.00 8.97
C TYR A 110 6.24 0.20 8.02
N ARG A 111 7.08 0.08 7.00
CA ARG A 111 7.16 1.01 5.87
C ARG A 111 7.26 0.21 4.58
N VAL A 112 6.50 0.63 3.59
CA VAL A 112 6.45 0.02 2.27
C VAL A 112 6.67 1.12 1.26
N ARG A 113 7.46 0.81 0.23
CA ARG A 113 7.64 1.65 -0.94
C ARG A 113 7.32 0.83 -2.17
N ILE A 114 6.54 1.41 -3.07
CA ILE A 114 6.11 0.79 -4.32
C ILE A 114 6.53 1.70 -5.47
N THR A 115 7.36 1.17 -6.35
CA THR A 115 7.89 1.87 -7.53
C THR A 115 7.43 1.14 -8.79
N PRO A 116 6.67 1.78 -9.70
CA PRO A 116 6.23 1.17 -10.96
C PRO A 116 7.40 0.76 -11.86
N VAL A 117 7.23 -0.30 -12.66
CA VAL A 117 8.22 -0.78 -13.65
C VAL A 117 7.84 -0.37 -15.08
#